data_AF-A0A0R3T3X7-F1
#
_entry.id   AF-A0A0R3T3X7-F1
#
_cell.length_a   1.000
_cell.length_b   1.000
_cell.length_c   1.000
_cell.angle_alpha   90.00
_cell.angle_beta   90.00
_cell.angle_gamma   90.00
#
_symmetry.space_group_name_H-M   'P 1'
#
loop_
_entity.id
_entity.type
_entity.pdbx_description
1 polymer ?
#
loop_
_entity_poly.entity_id
_entity_poly.type
_entity_poly.pdbx_seq_one_letter_code
_entity_poly.pdbx_strand_id
1 'polypeptide(L)'
;MHCRPPCPFDSRWDLRNARKDEFSYYLIRHESGNLVYPSVNLYDDFIGSCKKFQIVEELGKVNPLIISENLENILKKRGTEPNEDRPDDAFQLGQILFEKENYSEALNYFKLAILGHDDPRAKYQIGVMLFDDLLDSEDVKQYQDPQKAAVYIMEGLLSLDRGIGAPLGNAEIVEAAAYNLFLAYVHGYGAKMSDEKALHYLKIAAESGNTKVSLKAQTAMGLFYSSLDHFDLGKAFYWHTEACQNGSIESQGGCYHNRGDTDFTSHLV
;
A
#
# COMPACT_ATOMS: atom_id res chain seq x y z
N MET A 1 14.45 -52.13 0.41
CA MET A 1 14.14 -50.88 -0.32
C MET A 1 13.32 -50.01 0.62
N HIS A 2 13.96 -49.02 1.25
CA HIS A 2 13.27 -48.10 2.17
C HIS A 2 12.67 -46.95 1.34
N CYS A 3 11.34 -46.83 1.35
CA CYS A 3 10.68 -45.60 0.97
C CYS A 3 11.09 -44.52 1.98
N ARG A 4 11.77 -43.47 1.51
CA ARG A 4 11.90 -42.24 2.29
C ARG A 4 10.49 -41.67 2.53
N PRO A 5 10.20 -41.12 3.71
CA PRO A 5 8.94 -40.42 3.91
C PRO A 5 8.86 -39.22 2.94
N PRO A 6 7.65 -38.77 2.54
CA PRO A 6 7.52 -37.54 1.79
C PRO A 6 8.11 -36.40 2.65
N CYS A 7 8.88 -35.51 2.01
CA CYS A 7 9.37 -34.30 2.66
C CYS A 7 8.18 -33.55 3.30
N PRO A 8 8.33 -33.00 4.52
CA PRO A 8 7.23 -32.30 5.22
C PRO A 8 6.85 -30.95 4.60
N PHE A 9 7.36 -30.62 3.40
CA PHE A 9 6.93 -29.45 2.61
C PHE A 9 5.69 -29.78 1.76
N ASP A 10 4.67 -30.36 2.40
CA ASP A 10 3.32 -30.48 1.82
C ASP A 10 2.41 -29.34 2.28
N SER A 11 3.01 -28.15 2.42
CA SER A 11 2.34 -26.86 2.45
C SER A 11 2.80 -26.06 1.23
N ARG A 12 2.69 -26.68 0.04
CA ARG A 12 2.97 -26.01 -1.23
C ARG A 12 2.01 -24.83 -1.34
N TRP A 13 2.57 -23.63 -1.43
CA TRP A 13 1.85 -22.37 -1.39
C TRP A 13 0.81 -22.30 -2.53
N ASP A 14 -0.46 -22.22 -2.15
CA ASP A 14 -1.57 -22.11 -3.09
C ASP A 14 -2.08 -20.67 -3.07
N LEU A 15 -1.74 -19.91 -4.11
CA LEU A 15 -2.18 -18.52 -4.30
C LEU A 15 -3.69 -18.34 -4.17
N ARG A 16 -4.48 -19.34 -4.54
CA ARG A 16 -5.94 -19.24 -4.58
C ARG A 16 -6.57 -19.57 -3.22
N ASN A 17 -5.89 -20.37 -2.41
CA ASN A 17 -6.34 -20.79 -1.07
C ASN A 17 -5.63 -20.07 0.08
N ALA A 18 -4.56 -19.33 -0.19
CA ALA A 18 -3.93 -18.45 0.78
C ALA A 18 -4.94 -17.38 1.20
N ARG A 19 -5.07 -17.19 2.52
CA ARG A 19 -6.17 -16.42 3.08
C ARG A 19 -5.97 -14.92 2.82
N LYS A 20 -7.07 -14.15 2.73
CA LYS A 20 -7.04 -12.70 2.52
C LYS A 20 -6.15 -11.98 3.54
N ASP A 21 -6.08 -12.48 4.77
CA ASP A 21 -5.23 -11.97 5.86
C ASP A 21 -3.72 -12.24 5.68
N GLU A 22 -3.34 -13.25 4.88
CA GLU A 22 -1.95 -13.58 4.59
C GLU A 22 -1.32 -12.60 3.57
N PHE A 23 -2.15 -11.86 2.82
CA PHE A 23 -1.73 -10.83 1.86
C PHE A 23 -2.19 -9.42 2.21
N SER A 24 -3.02 -9.27 3.24
CA SER A 24 -3.59 -7.98 3.59
C SER A 24 -2.52 -6.97 3.98
N TYR A 25 -2.91 -5.70 3.80
CA TYR A 25 -2.22 -4.46 4.15
C TYR A 25 -1.33 -3.88 3.04
N TYR A 26 -2.00 -3.23 2.08
CA TYR A 26 -1.51 -1.98 1.49
C TYR A 26 -2.30 -0.82 2.05
N LEU A 27 -2.19 -0.69 3.36
CA LEU A 27 -2.24 0.63 3.92
C LEU A 27 -0.88 1.23 3.62
N ILE A 28 -0.96 2.38 3.00
CA ILE A 28 0.04 3.40 3.07
C ILE A 28 0.23 3.71 4.58
N ARG A 29 0.98 2.86 5.32
CA ARG A 29 1.13 2.93 6.78
C ARG A 29 2.29 3.83 7.17
N HIS A 30 2.07 4.55 8.27
CA HIS A 30 3.06 5.39 8.94
C HIS A 30 4.10 4.63 9.79
N GLU A 31 3.97 3.31 10.02
CA GLU A 31 4.75 2.67 11.11
C GLU A 31 6.15 2.14 10.76
N SER A 32 6.66 2.32 9.54
CA SER A 32 8.05 1.88 9.23
C SER A 32 8.77 2.76 8.22
N GLY A 33 8.56 4.08 8.31
CA GLY A 33 9.54 5.05 7.85
C GLY A 33 9.86 5.07 6.37
N ASN A 34 8.96 4.61 5.51
CA ASN A 34 8.98 4.96 4.09
C ASN A 34 7.56 4.80 3.57
N LEU A 35 6.80 5.85 3.83
CA LEU A 35 5.84 6.27 2.85
C LEU A 35 6.14 7.70 2.46
N VAL A 36 6.50 7.86 1.19
CA VAL A 36 6.79 9.15 0.59
C VAL A 36 5.49 9.72 0.05
N TYR A 37 4.60 10.16 0.94
CA TYR A 37 3.96 11.44 0.64
C TYR A 37 5.00 12.49 1.00
N PRO A 38 5.10 13.61 0.26
CA PRO A 38 6.12 14.59 0.53
C PRO A 38 6.14 14.78 2.03
N SER A 39 7.32 14.57 2.62
CA SER A 39 7.62 15.12 3.92
C SER A 39 7.59 16.63 3.72
N VAL A 40 6.41 17.19 3.45
CA VAL A 40 6.06 18.51 3.90
C VAL A 40 6.42 18.40 5.36
N ASN A 41 7.35 19.24 5.77
CA ASN A 41 7.71 19.33 7.16
C ASN A 41 6.41 19.72 7.90
N LEU A 42 5.58 18.73 8.23
CA LEU A 42 4.23 18.92 8.78
C LEU A 42 4.36 19.75 10.04
N TYR A 43 5.47 19.55 10.75
CA TYR A 43 5.85 20.36 11.87
C TYR A 43 5.80 21.87 11.57
N ASP A 44 6.52 22.34 10.55
CA ASP A 44 6.54 23.77 10.19
C ASP A 44 5.15 24.26 9.74
N ASP A 45 4.43 23.44 8.97
CA ASP A 45 3.09 23.76 8.49
C ASP A 45 2.09 23.92 9.66
N PHE A 46 2.15 23.04 10.66
CA PHE A 46 1.22 23.05 11.79
C PHE A 46 1.61 24.02 12.91
N ILE A 47 2.87 24.47 13.03
CA ILE A 47 3.29 25.44 14.07
C ILE A 47 2.39 26.69 14.07
N GLY A 48 2.09 27.24 12.88
CA GLY A 48 1.24 28.43 12.74
C GLY A 48 -0.16 28.19 13.29
N SER A 49 -0.75 27.04 12.95
CA SER A 49 -2.07 26.63 13.43
C SER A 49 -2.08 26.33 14.92
N CYS A 50 -1.05 25.68 15.47
CA CYS A 50 -0.91 25.45 16.91
C CYS A 50 -0.92 26.76 17.68
N LYS A 51 -0.15 27.76 17.24
CA LYS A 51 -0.14 29.10 17.86
C LYS A 51 -1.51 29.77 17.75
N LYS A 52 -2.14 29.75 16.57
CA LYS A 52 -3.46 30.35 16.31
C LYS A 52 -4.55 29.74 17.20
N PHE A 53 -4.52 28.42 17.36
CA PHE A 53 -5.52 27.67 18.13
C PHE A 53 -5.17 27.51 19.61
N GLN A 54 -4.11 28.18 20.08
CA GLN A 54 -3.61 28.14 21.46
C GLN A 54 -3.28 26.72 21.94
N ILE A 55 -2.76 25.89 21.04
CA ILE A 55 -2.27 24.53 21.32
C ILE A 55 -0.75 24.64 21.58
N VAL A 56 -0.40 24.95 22.83
CA VAL A 56 0.98 25.15 23.29
C VAL A 56 1.17 24.53 24.68
N GLU A 57 2.40 24.13 25.03
CA GLU A 57 2.77 23.77 26.40
C GLU A 57 2.72 24.98 27.36
N GLU A 58 2.79 24.74 28.68
CA GLU A 58 2.86 25.78 29.73
C GLU A 58 4.00 26.81 29.49
N LEU A 59 5.05 26.43 28.78
CA LEU A 59 6.20 27.29 28.43
C LEU A 59 6.07 27.98 27.05
N GLY A 60 4.93 27.86 26.37
CA GLY A 60 4.66 28.50 25.08
C GLY A 60 5.44 27.92 23.89
N LYS A 61 6.06 26.75 24.05
CA LYS A 61 6.79 26.05 22.98
C LYS A 61 5.86 25.03 22.31
N VAL A 62 5.94 24.97 20.98
CA VAL A 62 5.39 23.88 20.17
C VAL A 62 6.56 22.96 19.83
N ASN A 63 6.37 21.65 19.93
CA ASN A 63 7.34 20.63 19.57
C ASN A 63 6.63 19.54 18.73
N PRO A 64 7.37 18.66 18.01
CA PRO A 64 6.74 17.68 17.11
C PRO A 64 5.76 16.74 17.81
N LEU A 65 6.01 16.40 19.08
CA LEU A 65 5.15 15.53 19.88
C LEU A 65 3.77 16.17 20.09
N ILE A 66 3.72 17.42 20.54
CA ILE A 66 2.46 18.17 20.75
C ILE A 66 1.64 18.22 19.46
N ILE A 67 2.31 18.48 18.32
CA ILE A 67 1.63 18.52 17.01
C ILE A 67 1.03 17.15 16.70
N SER A 68 1.80 16.07 16.87
CA SER A 68 1.32 14.72 16.59
C SER A 68 0.13 14.32 17.48
N GLU A 69 0.16 14.65 18.78
CA GLU A 69 -0.92 14.35 19.73
C GLU A 69 -2.20 15.15 19.46
N ASN A 70 -2.06 16.35 18.88
CA ASN A 70 -3.18 17.26 18.61
C ASN A 70 -3.57 17.34 17.14
N LEU A 71 -2.95 16.53 16.26
CA LEU A 71 -3.04 16.65 14.81
C LEU A 71 -4.48 16.63 14.31
N GLU A 72 -5.29 15.68 14.80
CA GLU A 72 -6.70 15.58 14.46
C GLU A 72 -7.48 16.85 14.82
N ASN A 73 -7.26 17.38 16.02
CA ASN A 73 -7.94 18.58 16.50
C ASN A 73 -7.51 19.82 15.68
N ILE A 74 -6.21 19.91 15.34
CA ILE A 74 -5.68 20.97 14.49
C ILE A 74 -6.34 20.93 13.11
N LEU A 75 -6.38 19.75 12.48
CA LEU A 75 -7.00 19.56 11.16
C LEU A 75 -8.51 19.85 11.18
N LYS A 76 -9.22 19.40 12.21
CA LYS A 76 -10.64 19.72 12.41
C LYS A 76 -10.88 21.22 12.51
N LYS A 77 -10.05 21.94 13.28
CA LYS A 77 -10.14 23.41 13.39
C LYS A 77 -9.80 24.09 12.07
N ARG A 78 -8.75 23.66 11.37
CA ARG A 78 -8.39 24.17 10.04
C ARG A 78 -9.54 24.06 9.04
N GLY A 79 -10.26 22.94 9.04
CA GLY A 79 -11.42 22.74 8.17
C GLY A 79 -12.60 23.69 8.41
N THR A 80 -12.63 24.41 9.54
CA THR A 80 -13.64 25.45 9.82
C THR A 80 -13.22 26.85 9.33
N GLU A 81 -11.97 27.01 8.88
CA GLU A 81 -11.45 28.30 8.46
C GLU A 81 -11.85 28.57 7.00
N PRO A 82 -12.50 29.71 6.71
CA PRO A 82 -12.95 30.00 5.36
C PRO A 82 -11.78 30.41 4.45
N ASN A 83 -11.85 30.00 3.19
CA ASN A 83 -11.00 30.47 2.08
C ASN A 83 -9.49 30.18 2.21
N GLU A 84 -9.10 29.15 2.95
CA GLU A 84 -7.72 28.64 2.92
C GLU A 84 -7.66 27.35 2.10
N ASP A 85 -6.92 27.39 1.00
CA ASP A 85 -6.68 26.22 0.15
C ASP A 85 -5.62 25.32 0.79
N ARG A 86 -6.04 24.13 1.24
CA ARG A 86 -5.21 23.17 1.98
C ARG A 86 -5.48 21.76 1.45
N PRO A 87 -4.85 21.38 0.33
CA PRO A 87 -5.20 20.16 -0.40
C PRO A 87 -4.98 18.88 0.40
N ASP A 88 -4.07 18.90 1.36
CA ASP A 88 -3.69 17.71 2.14
C ASP A 88 -4.51 17.52 3.43
N ASP A 89 -5.19 18.54 3.93
CA ASP A 89 -5.82 18.51 5.26
C ASP A 89 -6.94 17.45 5.35
N ALA A 90 -7.82 17.42 4.34
CA ALA A 90 -8.93 16.47 4.30
C ALA A 90 -8.44 15.02 4.19
N PHE A 91 -7.46 14.76 3.33
CA PHE A 91 -6.88 13.43 3.21
C PHE A 91 -6.21 12.97 4.51
N GLN A 92 -5.41 13.84 5.15
CA GLN A 92 -4.74 13.53 6.41
C GLN A 92 -5.74 13.22 7.53
N LEU A 93 -6.82 14.01 7.63
CA LEU A 93 -7.85 13.75 8.65
C LEU A 93 -8.60 12.45 8.38
N GLY A 94 -8.89 12.15 7.11
CA GLY A 94 -9.43 10.85 6.69
C GLY A 94 -8.51 9.70 7.08
N GLN A 95 -7.20 9.85 6.90
CA GLN A 95 -6.21 8.83 7.27
C GLN A 95 -6.17 8.57 8.78
N ILE A 96 -6.19 9.63 9.61
CA ILE A 96 -6.22 9.50 11.08
C ILE A 96 -7.48 8.75 11.53
N LEU A 97 -8.63 9.09 10.95
CA LEU A 97 -9.90 8.44 11.30
C LEU A 97 -9.95 6.99 10.82
N PHE A 98 -9.37 6.70 9.65
CA PHE A 98 -9.20 5.36 9.15
C PHE A 98 -8.36 4.50 10.10
N GLU A 99 -7.25 5.03 10.62
CA GLU A 99 -6.39 4.33 11.60
C GLU A 99 -7.08 4.10 12.95
N LYS A 100 -8.07 4.92 13.28
CA LYS A 100 -8.97 4.74 14.44
C LYS A 100 -10.15 3.82 14.15
N GLU A 101 -10.18 3.19 12.97
CA GLU A 101 -11.26 2.32 12.48
C GLU A 101 -12.62 3.02 12.37
N ASN A 102 -12.62 4.36 12.31
CA ASN A 102 -13.81 5.17 12.09
C ASN A 102 -14.01 5.39 10.59
N TYR A 103 -14.36 4.30 9.90
CA TYR A 103 -14.38 4.25 8.44
C TYR A 103 -15.42 5.16 7.79
N SER A 104 -16.62 5.32 8.37
CA SER A 104 -17.66 6.20 7.81
C SER A 104 -17.23 7.67 7.85
N GLU A 105 -16.62 8.13 8.95
CA GLU A 105 -16.10 9.49 9.03
C GLU A 105 -14.89 9.68 8.10
N ALA A 106 -13.99 8.68 8.04
CA ALA A 106 -12.87 8.68 7.10
C ALA A 106 -13.33 8.80 5.64
N LEU A 107 -14.38 8.05 5.25
CA LEU A 107 -14.98 8.10 3.91
C LEU A 107 -15.43 9.51 3.54
N ASN A 108 -16.04 10.25 4.48
CA ASN A 108 -16.47 11.62 4.23
C ASN A 108 -15.29 12.53 3.93
N TYR A 109 -14.20 12.43 4.69
CA TYR A 109 -13.00 13.22 4.47
C TYR A 109 -12.27 12.84 3.18
N PHE A 110 -12.20 11.56 2.81
CA PHE A 110 -11.68 11.15 1.52
C PHE A 110 -12.52 11.69 0.35
N LYS A 111 -13.86 11.64 0.46
CA LYS A 111 -14.74 12.27 -0.53
C LYS A 111 -14.51 13.77 -0.65
N LEU A 112 -14.26 14.47 0.47
CA LEU A 112 -13.92 15.90 0.46
C LEU A 112 -12.59 16.17 -0.25
N ALA A 113 -11.55 15.36 0.00
CA ALA A 113 -10.27 15.50 -0.69
C ALA A 113 -10.39 15.31 -2.21
N ILE A 114 -11.21 14.34 -2.65
CA ILE A 114 -11.50 14.12 -4.08
C ILE A 114 -12.29 15.29 -4.66
N LEU A 115 -13.30 15.80 -3.95
CA LEU A 115 -14.12 16.90 -4.43
C LEU A 115 -13.34 18.20 -4.58
N GLY A 116 -12.40 18.47 -3.65
CA GLY A 116 -11.59 19.70 -3.68
C GLY A 116 -10.43 19.65 -4.68
N HIS A 117 -9.73 18.51 -4.76
CA HIS A 117 -8.42 18.43 -5.42
C HIS A 117 -8.22 17.21 -6.32
N ASP A 118 -9.28 16.43 -6.56
CA ASP A 118 -9.21 15.16 -7.31
C ASP A 118 -8.17 14.17 -6.74
N ASP A 119 -8.00 14.18 -5.41
CA ASP A 119 -6.89 13.53 -4.72
C ASP A 119 -6.81 12.01 -5.01
N PRO A 120 -5.74 11.51 -5.65
CA PRO A 120 -5.59 10.10 -6.00
C PRO A 120 -5.39 9.20 -4.77
N ARG A 121 -4.86 9.74 -3.68
CA ARG A 121 -4.62 9.03 -2.43
C ARG A 121 -5.95 8.70 -1.77
N ALA A 122 -6.86 9.66 -1.77
CA ALA A 122 -8.22 9.49 -1.27
C ALA A 122 -9.00 8.47 -2.12
N LYS A 123 -8.87 8.52 -3.45
CA LYS A 123 -9.45 7.50 -4.35
C LYS A 123 -8.93 6.11 -3.98
N TYR A 124 -7.61 5.97 -3.83
CA TYR A 124 -7.00 4.70 -3.43
C TYR A 124 -7.55 4.18 -2.11
N GLN A 125 -7.64 5.03 -1.08
CA GLN A 125 -8.15 4.61 0.23
C GLN A 125 -9.62 4.20 0.19
N ILE A 126 -10.48 4.92 -0.55
CA ILE A 126 -11.87 4.48 -0.75
C ILE A 126 -11.90 3.13 -1.47
N GLY A 127 -11.03 2.92 -2.46
CA GLY A 127 -10.89 1.63 -3.13
C GLY A 127 -10.52 0.51 -2.15
N VAL A 128 -9.55 0.74 -1.25
CA VAL A 128 -9.18 -0.23 -0.20
C VAL A 128 -10.36 -0.53 0.72
N MET A 129 -11.06 0.50 1.20
CA MET A 129 -12.21 0.34 2.10
C MET A 129 -13.32 -0.51 1.48
N LEU A 130 -13.61 -0.30 0.19
CA LEU A 130 -14.59 -1.08 -0.55
C LEU A 130 -14.12 -2.51 -0.84
N PHE A 131 -12.82 -2.70 -1.10
CA PHE A 131 -12.23 -4.01 -1.35
C PHE A 131 -12.20 -4.88 -0.09
N ASP A 132 -11.91 -4.27 1.05
CA ASP A 132 -11.79 -4.93 2.35
C ASP A 132 -13.11 -5.02 3.12
N ASP A 133 -14.20 -4.50 2.57
CA ASP A 133 -15.55 -4.53 3.18
C ASP A 133 -15.57 -3.84 4.56
N LEU A 134 -14.90 -2.68 4.65
CA LEU A 134 -14.75 -1.92 5.89
C LEU A 134 -15.90 -0.93 6.16
N LEU A 135 -16.75 -0.70 5.16
CA LEU A 135 -17.82 0.29 5.19
C LEU A 135 -19.15 -0.34 5.60
N ASP A 136 -20.00 0.43 6.28
CA ASP A 136 -21.32 -0.04 6.64
C ASP A 136 -22.29 -0.07 5.45
N SER A 137 -23.47 -0.66 5.65
CA SER A 137 -24.48 -0.80 4.59
C SER A 137 -25.00 0.52 4.04
N GLU A 138 -25.00 1.59 4.86
CA GLU A 138 -25.51 2.90 4.46
C GLU A 138 -24.48 3.62 3.57
N ASP A 139 -23.20 3.51 3.90
CA ASP A 139 -22.08 4.04 3.14
C ASP A 139 -21.98 3.44 1.74
N VAL A 140 -22.26 2.13 1.62
CA VAL A 140 -22.13 1.41 0.36
C VAL A 140 -23.42 1.25 -0.43
N LYS A 141 -24.55 1.77 0.05
CA LYS A 141 -25.88 1.61 -0.58
C LYS A 141 -25.96 2.02 -2.06
N GLN A 142 -25.07 2.93 -2.46
CA GLN A 142 -24.99 3.45 -3.83
C GLN A 142 -24.27 2.50 -4.79
N TYR A 143 -23.51 1.54 -4.26
CA TYR A 143 -22.76 0.55 -5.04
C TYR A 143 -23.58 -0.73 -5.15
N GLN A 144 -23.85 -1.16 -6.38
CA GLN A 144 -24.44 -2.47 -6.62
C GLN A 144 -23.52 -3.61 -6.15
N ASP A 145 -22.21 -3.42 -6.32
CA ASP A 145 -21.15 -4.31 -5.89
C ASP A 145 -19.95 -3.45 -5.44
N PRO A 146 -19.71 -3.33 -4.11
CA PRO A 146 -18.63 -2.52 -3.56
C PRO A 146 -17.24 -2.96 -4.04
N GLN A 147 -16.98 -4.27 -4.09
CA GLN A 147 -15.67 -4.78 -4.51
C GLN A 147 -15.42 -4.52 -6.00
N LYS A 148 -16.46 -4.62 -6.84
CA LYS A 148 -16.36 -4.24 -8.25
C LYS A 148 -16.12 -2.74 -8.42
N ALA A 149 -16.73 -1.91 -7.58
CA ALA A 149 -16.43 -0.47 -7.57
C ALA A 149 -14.97 -0.20 -7.16
N ALA A 150 -14.43 -0.95 -6.19
CA ALA A 150 -13.02 -0.88 -5.84
C ALA A 150 -12.11 -1.20 -7.03
N VAL A 151 -12.40 -2.29 -7.77
CA VAL A 151 -11.64 -2.66 -8.98
C VAL A 151 -11.61 -1.52 -10.00
N TYR A 152 -12.75 -0.87 -10.28
CA TYR A 152 -12.78 0.27 -11.20
C TYR A 152 -11.97 1.47 -10.72
N ILE A 153 -12.01 1.77 -9.42
CA ILE A 153 -11.21 2.84 -8.83
C ILE A 153 -9.71 2.54 -9.00
N MET A 154 -9.29 1.30 -8.69
CA MET A 154 -7.90 0.88 -8.83
C MET A 154 -7.43 0.93 -10.30
N GLU A 155 -8.26 0.48 -11.25
CA GLU A 155 -7.93 0.55 -12.68
C GLU A 155 -7.75 2.00 -13.15
N GLY A 156 -8.57 2.93 -12.65
CA GLY A 156 -8.42 4.37 -12.95
C GLY A 156 -7.10 4.96 -12.44
N LEU A 157 -6.64 4.54 -11.28
CA LEU A 157 -5.39 5.02 -10.68
C LEU A 157 -4.14 4.62 -11.48
N LEU A 158 -4.20 3.58 -12.31
CA LEU A 158 -3.09 3.17 -13.16
C LEU A 158 -2.70 4.23 -14.22
N SER A 159 -3.58 5.19 -14.47
CA SER A 159 -3.35 6.29 -15.43
C SER A 159 -2.56 7.47 -14.84
N LEU A 160 -2.22 7.45 -13.55
CA LEU A 160 -1.44 8.51 -12.93
C LEU A 160 -0.06 8.66 -13.60
N ASP A 161 0.38 9.90 -13.77
CA ASP A 161 1.71 10.18 -14.29
C ASP A 161 2.78 9.68 -13.32
N ARG A 162 3.76 8.97 -13.86
CA ARG A 162 4.93 8.39 -13.18
C ARG A 162 6.24 8.88 -13.78
N GLY A 163 6.18 9.85 -14.70
CA GLY A 163 7.34 10.41 -15.38
C GLY A 163 8.21 11.30 -14.49
N ILE A 164 9.32 11.76 -15.05
CA ILE A 164 10.21 12.72 -14.38
C ILE A 164 9.43 14.02 -14.12
N GLY A 165 9.32 14.42 -12.85
CA GLY A 165 8.58 15.61 -12.43
C GLY A 165 7.11 15.37 -12.12
N ALA A 166 6.63 14.12 -12.18
CA ALA A 166 5.30 13.77 -11.69
C ALA A 166 5.16 14.04 -10.17
N PRO A 167 3.93 14.24 -9.66
CA PRO A 167 3.68 14.34 -8.24
C PRO A 167 4.27 13.16 -7.46
N LEU A 168 4.98 13.48 -6.37
CA LEU A 168 5.60 12.49 -5.50
C LEU A 168 4.53 11.58 -4.87
N GLY A 169 4.75 10.27 -4.89
CA GLY A 169 3.79 9.27 -4.39
C GLY A 169 2.92 8.63 -5.48
N ASN A 170 2.86 9.19 -6.70
CA ASN A 170 2.03 8.62 -7.77
C ASN A 170 2.48 7.21 -8.19
N ALA A 171 3.79 6.97 -8.26
CA ALA A 171 4.31 5.66 -8.60
C ALA A 171 3.89 4.61 -7.56
N GLU A 172 3.99 4.95 -6.29
CA GLU A 172 3.58 4.11 -5.15
C GLU A 172 2.08 3.81 -5.17
N ILE A 173 1.25 4.80 -5.50
CA ILE A 173 -0.21 4.60 -5.63
C ILE A 173 -0.51 3.65 -6.79
N VAL A 174 0.14 3.83 -7.95
CA VAL A 174 -0.04 2.95 -9.11
C VAL A 174 0.37 1.53 -8.79
N GLU A 175 1.53 1.34 -8.13
CA GLU A 175 2.01 0.03 -7.72
C GLU A 175 1.05 -0.65 -6.73
N ALA A 176 0.55 0.10 -5.75
CA ALA A 176 -0.39 -0.41 -4.75
C ALA A 176 -1.74 -0.76 -5.39
N ALA A 177 -2.26 0.09 -6.27
CA ALA A 177 -3.49 -0.17 -7.02
C ALA A 177 -3.34 -1.42 -7.91
N ALA A 178 -2.21 -1.55 -8.61
CA ALA A 178 -1.90 -2.71 -9.44
C ALA A 178 -1.79 -3.99 -8.60
N TYR A 179 -1.19 -3.94 -7.41
CA TYR A 179 -1.13 -5.12 -6.54
C TYR A 179 -2.53 -5.53 -6.03
N ASN A 180 -3.38 -4.58 -5.67
CA ASN A 180 -4.76 -4.89 -5.28
C ASN A 180 -5.57 -5.48 -6.44
N LEU A 181 -5.34 -5.02 -7.68
CA LEU A 181 -5.92 -5.62 -8.88
C LEU A 181 -5.42 -7.05 -9.10
N PHE A 182 -4.13 -7.31 -8.88
CA PHE A 182 -3.60 -8.68 -8.90
C PHE A 182 -4.39 -9.58 -7.93
N LEU A 183 -4.58 -9.17 -6.67
CA LEU A 183 -5.36 -9.92 -5.69
C LEU A 183 -6.82 -10.11 -6.14
N ALA A 184 -7.43 -9.06 -6.70
CA ALA A 184 -8.80 -9.11 -7.22
C ALA A 184 -8.97 -10.22 -8.28
N TYR A 185 -8.02 -10.33 -9.21
CA TYR A 185 -8.06 -11.33 -10.28
C TYR A 185 -7.55 -12.71 -9.87
N VAL A 186 -6.79 -12.84 -8.79
CA VAL A 186 -6.42 -14.15 -8.20
C VAL A 186 -7.58 -14.75 -7.42
N HIS A 187 -8.28 -13.96 -6.61
CA HIS A 187 -9.30 -14.46 -5.69
C HIS A 187 -10.74 -14.23 -6.16
N GLY A 188 -10.93 -13.46 -7.22
CA GLY A 188 -12.25 -13.14 -7.76
C GLY A 188 -13.01 -12.07 -6.98
N TYR A 189 -12.31 -11.14 -6.31
CA TYR A 189 -12.92 -10.06 -5.53
C TYR A 189 -13.30 -8.89 -6.44
N GLY A 190 -14.60 -8.68 -6.66
CA GLY A 190 -15.10 -7.63 -7.56
C GLY A 190 -14.80 -7.85 -9.06
N ALA A 191 -14.08 -8.91 -9.40
CA ALA A 191 -13.71 -9.28 -10.76
C ALA A 191 -13.77 -10.80 -10.95
N LYS A 192 -13.97 -11.27 -12.19
CA LYS A 192 -13.85 -12.70 -12.49
C LYS A 192 -12.38 -13.09 -12.47
N MET A 193 -12.04 -14.19 -11.80
CA MET A 193 -10.66 -14.71 -11.74
C MET A 193 -10.02 -14.84 -13.13
N SER A 194 -8.77 -14.42 -13.25
CA SER A 194 -8.00 -14.46 -14.50
C SER A 194 -6.50 -14.38 -14.21
N ASP A 195 -5.78 -15.48 -14.43
CA ASP A 195 -4.33 -15.52 -14.23
C ASP A 195 -3.58 -14.57 -15.19
N GLU A 196 -4.09 -14.40 -16.41
CA GLU A 196 -3.54 -13.45 -17.39
C GLU A 196 -3.59 -12.01 -16.88
N LYS A 197 -4.76 -11.57 -16.39
CA LYS A 197 -4.93 -10.22 -15.84
C LYS A 197 -4.18 -10.06 -14.51
N ALA A 198 -4.23 -11.07 -13.65
CA ALA A 198 -3.45 -11.08 -12.41
C ALA A 198 -1.96 -10.86 -12.70
N LEU A 199 -1.39 -11.63 -13.63
CA LEU A 199 0.01 -11.51 -14.04
C LEU A 199 0.32 -10.14 -14.68
N HIS A 200 -0.61 -9.59 -15.46
CA HIS A 200 -0.45 -8.25 -16.03
C HIS A 200 -0.29 -7.18 -14.94
N TYR A 201 -1.21 -7.13 -13.98
CA TYR A 201 -1.16 -6.14 -12.90
C TYR A 201 0.00 -6.39 -11.94
N LEU A 202 0.35 -7.64 -11.69
CA LEU A 202 1.50 -7.98 -10.85
C LEU A 202 2.83 -7.49 -11.46
N LYS A 203 2.94 -7.49 -12.79
CA LYS A 203 4.12 -6.91 -13.47
C LYS A 203 4.21 -5.41 -13.22
N ILE A 204 3.11 -4.67 -13.38
CA ILE A 204 3.06 -3.22 -13.12
C ILE A 204 3.49 -2.92 -11.68
N ALA A 205 2.96 -3.67 -10.71
CA ALA A 205 3.32 -3.50 -9.30
C ALA A 205 4.80 -3.76 -9.02
N ALA A 206 5.47 -4.64 -9.78
CA ALA A 206 6.85 -5.03 -9.58
C ALA A 206 7.89 -4.12 -10.26
N GLU A 207 7.47 -3.14 -11.07
CA GLU A 207 8.35 -2.39 -11.99
C GLU A 207 9.47 -1.59 -11.31
N SER A 208 9.23 -0.96 -10.15
CA SER A 208 10.21 -0.02 -9.56
C SER A 208 11.29 -0.66 -8.69
N GLY A 209 11.01 -1.83 -8.08
CA GLY A 209 11.92 -2.56 -7.19
C GLY A 209 12.29 -1.89 -5.86
N ASN A 210 12.00 -0.60 -5.67
CA ASN A 210 12.51 0.19 -4.54
C ASN A 210 11.45 0.49 -3.47
N THR A 211 10.19 0.12 -3.68
CA THR A 211 9.11 0.33 -2.71
C THR A 211 8.80 -0.98 -1.99
N LYS A 212 8.17 -0.88 -0.80
CA LYS A 212 7.65 -2.08 -0.10
C LYS A 212 6.63 -2.84 -0.94
N VAL A 213 5.90 -2.13 -1.81
CA VAL A 213 4.90 -2.72 -2.71
C VAL A 213 5.57 -3.49 -3.82
N SER A 214 6.53 -2.89 -4.51
CA SER A 214 7.27 -3.56 -5.57
C SER A 214 8.01 -4.79 -5.06
N LEU A 215 8.56 -4.73 -3.84
CA LEU A 215 9.22 -5.86 -3.20
C LEU A 215 8.28 -7.05 -2.99
N LYS A 216 7.09 -6.78 -2.47
CA LYS A 216 6.03 -7.79 -2.31
C LYS A 216 5.55 -8.31 -3.65
N ALA A 217 5.39 -7.44 -4.66
CA ALA A 217 5.00 -7.83 -6.00
C ALA A 217 6.03 -8.77 -6.66
N GLN A 218 7.33 -8.48 -6.53
CA GLN A 218 8.41 -9.34 -7.01
C GLN A 218 8.41 -10.70 -6.28
N THR A 219 8.19 -10.70 -4.97
CA THR A 219 8.06 -11.94 -4.18
C THR A 219 6.87 -12.77 -4.64
N ALA A 220 5.69 -12.14 -4.79
CA ALA A 220 4.48 -12.78 -5.28
C ALA A 220 4.66 -13.31 -6.71
N MET A 221 5.47 -12.65 -7.55
CA MET A 221 5.79 -13.11 -8.89
C MET A 221 6.65 -14.38 -8.87
N GLY A 222 7.66 -14.44 -7.99
CA GLY A 222 8.46 -15.65 -7.78
C GLY A 222 7.61 -16.82 -7.32
N LEU A 223 6.68 -16.57 -6.40
CA LEU A 223 5.76 -17.57 -5.90
C LEU A 223 4.71 -17.99 -6.95
N PHE A 224 4.23 -17.06 -7.77
CA PHE A 224 3.33 -17.35 -8.90
C PHE A 224 3.98 -18.36 -9.84
N TYR A 225 5.22 -18.13 -10.27
CA TYR A 225 5.95 -19.08 -11.12
C TYR A 225 6.46 -20.34 -10.38
N SER A 226 6.33 -20.39 -9.05
CA SER A 226 6.59 -21.59 -8.25
C SER A 226 5.32 -22.43 -8.04
N SER A 227 4.15 -21.89 -8.37
CA SER A 227 2.86 -22.57 -8.24
C SER A 227 2.71 -23.71 -9.26
N LEU A 228 1.92 -24.74 -8.91
CA LEU A 228 1.74 -25.93 -9.76
C LEU A 228 1.19 -25.60 -11.15
N ASP A 229 0.23 -24.67 -11.21
CA ASP A 229 -0.46 -24.30 -12.45
C ASP A 229 0.40 -23.44 -13.38
N HIS A 230 1.43 -22.76 -12.84
CA HIS A 230 2.24 -21.77 -13.57
C HIS A 230 3.74 -22.05 -13.47
N PHE A 231 4.11 -23.29 -13.14
CA PHE A 231 5.46 -23.66 -12.78
C PHE A 231 6.47 -23.33 -13.90
N ASP A 232 7.37 -22.40 -13.61
CA ASP A 232 8.49 -22.01 -14.47
C ASP A 232 9.68 -21.66 -13.56
N LEU A 233 10.54 -22.65 -13.34
CA LEU A 233 11.67 -22.52 -12.42
C LEU A 233 12.61 -21.37 -12.80
N GLY A 234 12.80 -21.11 -14.10
CA GLY A 234 13.65 -20.02 -14.58
C GLY A 234 13.09 -18.65 -14.21
N LYS A 235 11.80 -18.44 -14.43
CA LYS A 235 11.13 -17.19 -14.03
C LYS A 235 10.99 -17.07 -12.51
N ALA A 236 10.67 -18.15 -11.81
CA ALA A 236 10.61 -18.16 -10.35
C ALA A 236 11.95 -17.75 -9.74
N PHE A 237 13.05 -18.34 -10.21
CA PHE A 237 14.40 -18.00 -9.76
C PHE A 237 14.76 -16.55 -10.07
N TYR A 238 14.45 -16.06 -11.27
CA TYR A 238 14.65 -14.65 -11.64
C TYR A 238 13.94 -13.70 -10.66
N TRP A 239 12.63 -13.89 -10.45
CA TRP A 239 11.86 -12.97 -9.62
C TRP A 239 12.21 -13.04 -8.13
N HIS A 240 12.53 -14.22 -7.60
CA HIS A 240 13.06 -14.33 -6.24
C HIS A 240 14.45 -13.69 -6.10
N THR A 241 15.27 -13.71 -7.14
CA THR A 241 16.56 -13.01 -7.15
C THR A 241 16.37 -11.51 -7.08
N GLU A 242 15.51 -10.95 -7.95
CA GLU A 242 15.16 -9.52 -7.96
C GLU A 242 14.61 -9.07 -6.59
N ALA A 243 13.62 -9.80 -6.06
CA ALA A 243 13.03 -9.51 -4.75
C ALA A 243 14.10 -9.54 -3.65
N CYS A 244 15.01 -10.51 -3.67
CA CYS A 244 16.05 -10.62 -2.66
C CYS A 244 17.07 -9.48 -2.72
N GLN A 245 17.49 -9.08 -3.92
CA GLN A 245 18.38 -7.93 -4.12
C GLN A 245 17.75 -6.63 -3.60
N ASN A 246 16.42 -6.51 -3.69
CA ASN A 246 15.64 -5.40 -3.15
C ASN A 246 15.25 -5.58 -1.66
N GLY A 247 15.80 -6.58 -0.98
CA GLY A 247 15.68 -6.74 0.48
C GLY A 247 14.55 -7.66 0.96
N SER A 248 13.96 -8.48 0.10
CA SER A 248 12.92 -9.44 0.52
C SER A 248 13.54 -10.53 1.39
N ILE A 249 12.97 -10.71 2.58
CA ILE A 249 13.35 -11.77 3.51
C ILE A 249 12.82 -13.11 3.02
N GLU A 250 11.61 -13.12 2.46
CA GLU A 250 10.93 -14.28 1.92
C GLU A 250 11.67 -14.88 0.71
N SER A 251 12.37 -14.03 -0.05
CA SER A 251 13.09 -14.45 -1.26
C SER A 251 14.60 -14.66 -1.05
N GLN A 252 15.09 -14.70 0.20
CA GLN A 252 16.53 -14.85 0.50
C GLN A 252 17.21 -16.01 -0.24
N GLY A 253 16.47 -17.11 -0.49
CA GLY A 253 16.88 -18.24 -1.33
C GLY A 253 17.47 -17.85 -2.68
N GLY A 254 16.92 -16.81 -3.33
CA GLY A 254 17.37 -16.32 -4.64
C GLY A 254 18.77 -15.72 -4.63
N CYS A 255 19.17 -15.04 -3.55
CA CYS A 255 20.51 -14.43 -3.46
C CYS A 255 21.64 -15.44 -3.18
N TYR A 256 21.35 -16.60 -2.58
CA TYR A 256 22.39 -17.54 -2.18
C TYR A 256 23.14 -18.16 -3.37
N HIS A 257 22.52 -18.24 -4.55
CA HIS A 257 23.16 -18.80 -5.73
C HIS A 257 24.04 -17.76 -6.48
N ASN A 258 23.71 -16.47 -6.39
CA ASN A 258 24.54 -15.39 -6.96
C ASN A 258 25.76 -15.04 -6.11
N ARG A 259 25.80 -15.43 -4.83
CA ARG A 259 27.00 -15.35 -3.96
C ARG A 259 27.98 -16.52 -4.17
N GLY A 260 27.70 -17.42 -5.12
CA GLY A 260 28.58 -18.52 -5.50
C GLY A 260 29.82 -18.10 -6.30
N ASP A 261 29.86 -16.86 -6.80
CA ASP A 261 31.00 -16.25 -7.49
C ASP A 261 31.18 -14.80 -7.01
N THR A 262 31.73 -14.60 -5.81
CA THR A 262 32.69 -13.53 -5.42
C THR A 262 32.71 -13.36 -3.88
N ASP A 263 33.90 -13.60 -3.32
CA ASP A 263 34.34 -13.31 -1.95
C ASP A 263 33.60 -13.94 -0.75
N PHE A 264 33.99 -15.17 -0.44
CA PHE A 264 34.11 -15.67 0.93
C PHE A 264 35.52 -15.38 1.48
N THR A 265 35.95 -14.12 1.55
CA THR A 265 37.03 -13.72 2.47
C THR A 265 36.85 -12.28 2.93
N SER A 266 36.88 -12.07 4.26
CA SER A 266 36.78 -10.81 5.02
C SER A 266 35.36 -10.22 5.06
N HIS A 267 34.67 -10.07 6.18
CA HIS A 267 34.96 -10.02 7.61
C HIS A 267 33.79 -10.70 8.34
N LEU A 268 33.97 -11.48 9.40
CA LEU A 268 34.17 -10.97 10.75
C LEU A 268 34.65 -12.11 11.66
N VAL A 269 35.88 -11.94 12.16
CA VAL A 269 36.24 -12.25 13.56
C VAL A 269 35.86 -11.02 14.37
#